data_AF-A0A0U3GHJ5-F1
#
_entry.id   AF-A0A0U3GHJ5-F1
#
_cell.length_a   1.000
_cell.length_b   1.000
_cell.length_c   1.000
_cell.angle_alpha   90.00
_cell.angle_beta   90.00
_cell.angle_gamma   90.00
#
_symmetry.space_group_name_H-M   'P 1'
#
loop_
_entity.id
_entity.type
_entity.pdbx_description
1 polymer ?
#
loop_
_entity_poly.entity_id
_entity_poly.type
_entity_poly.pdbx_seq_one_letter_code
_entity_poly.pdbx_strand_id
1 'polypeptide(L)'
;MDGSGRLLCALYLATSGGLACTTALEYRGGGPLWAVFLCAAATVVPVIAVVRETLIGELRTAAAGRRRPARSAADEIVREKLEAACCERWWTSLGTAHDAVCPHRVPRSSAA
;
A
#
# COMPACT_ATOMS: atom_id res chain seq x y z
N MET A 1 -5.74 -6.35 -4.22
CA MET A 1 -5.76 -7.80 -3.89
C MET A 1 -4.66 -8.04 -2.89
N ASP A 2 -5.06 -8.14 -1.63
CA ASP A 2 -4.18 -8.03 -0.48
C ASP A 2 -3.29 -9.27 -0.34
N GLY A 3 -2.01 -9.07 -0.03
CA GLY A 3 -1.01 -10.15 0.05
C GLY A 3 -1.44 -11.30 0.97
N SER A 4 -2.28 -11.00 1.96
CA SER A 4 -2.91 -11.97 2.87
C SER A 4 -3.75 -13.03 2.16
N GLY A 5 -4.47 -12.68 1.09
CA GLY A 5 -5.29 -13.63 0.33
C GLY A 5 -4.46 -14.63 -0.47
N ARG A 6 -3.38 -14.15 -1.12
CA ARG A 6 -2.42 -15.02 -1.82
C ARG A 6 -1.68 -15.95 -0.86
N LEU A 7 -1.38 -15.47 0.33
CA LEU A 7 -0.71 -16.22 1.38
C LEU A 7 -1.59 -17.38 1.88
N LEU A 8 -2.86 -17.10 2.20
CA LEU A 8 -3.81 -18.12 2.62
C LEU A 8 -4.01 -19.17 1.54
N CYS A 9 -4.11 -18.76 0.27
CA CYS A 9 -4.16 -19.69 -0.85
C CYS A 9 -2.91 -20.57 -0.94
N ALA A 10 -1.71 -20.00 -0.79
CA ALA A 10 -0.46 -20.76 -0.82
C ALA A 10 -0.37 -21.77 0.34
N LEU A 11 -0.79 -21.35 1.53
CA LEU A 11 -0.84 -22.23 2.70
C LEU A 11 -1.82 -23.38 2.49
N TYR A 12 -3.04 -23.09 2.00
CA TYR A 12 -4.03 -24.11 1.67
C TYR A 12 -3.52 -25.10 0.64
N LEU A 13 -2.88 -24.62 -0.43
CA LEU A 13 -2.32 -25.48 -1.48
C LEU A 13 -1.18 -26.36 -0.96
N ALA A 14 -0.32 -25.84 -0.07
CA ALA A 14 0.74 -26.60 0.56
C ALA A 14 0.18 -27.70 1.48
N THR A 15 -0.80 -27.36 2.33
CA THR A 15 -1.46 -28.32 3.23
C THR A 15 -2.23 -29.38 2.45
N SER A 16 -3.02 -28.99 1.46
CA SER A 16 -3.78 -29.93 0.62
C SER A 16 -2.86 -30.80 -0.24
N GLY A 17 -1.78 -30.23 -0.77
CA GLY A 17 -0.77 -30.97 -1.54
C GLY A 17 -0.03 -31.99 -0.68
N GLY A 18 0.31 -31.63 0.56
CA GLY A 18 0.90 -32.54 1.55
C GLY A 18 -0.03 -33.73 1.87
N LEU A 19 -1.30 -33.46 2.19
CA LEU A 19 -2.30 -34.51 2.44
C LEU A 19 -2.56 -35.40 1.20
N ALA A 20 -2.64 -34.80 0.02
CA ALA A 20 -2.84 -35.55 -1.22
C ALA A 20 -1.63 -36.46 -1.51
N CYS A 21 -0.42 -36.00 -1.22
CA CYS A 21 0.80 -36.79 -1.39
C CYS A 21 0.85 -37.99 -0.42
N THR A 22 0.55 -37.77 0.86
CA THR A 22 0.54 -38.86 1.86
C THR A 22 -0.54 -39.89 1.58
N THR A 23 -1.76 -39.45 1.26
CA THR A 23 -2.87 -40.35 0.90
C THR A 23 -2.57 -41.14 -0.38
N ALA A 24 -1.98 -40.52 -1.41
CA ALA A 24 -1.61 -41.22 -2.64
C ALA A 24 -0.52 -42.29 -2.43
N LEU A 25 0.41 -42.06 -1.49
CA LEU A 25 1.47 -43.01 -1.13
C LEU A 25 0.94 -44.18 -0.30
N GLU A 26 0.01 -43.93 0.63
CA GLU A 26 -0.66 -45.00 1.37
C GLU A 26 -1.52 -45.88 0.46
N TYR A 27 -2.28 -45.26 -0.45
CA TYR A 27 -3.16 -45.98 -1.38
C TYR A 27 -2.41 -46.84 -2.40
N ARG A 28 -1.18 -46.45 -2.78
CA ARG A 28 -0.41 -47.13 -3.84
C ARG A 28 0.51 -48.23 -3.35
N GLY A 29 0.85 -48.32 -2.06
CA GLY A 29 1.95 -49.20 -1.68
C GLY A 29 2.02 -49.76 -0.26
N GLY A 30 1.04 -49.52 0.63
CA GLY A 30 1.24 -49.84 2.05
C GLY A 30 2.45 -49.09 2.61
N GLY A 31 2.55 -47.81 2.25
CA GLY A 31 3.78 -47.03 2.24
C GLY A 31 4.42 -46.80 3.62
N PRO A 32 5.76 -46.77 3.70
CA PRO A 32 6.49 -46.63 4.95
C PRO A 32 6.45 -45.20 5.52
N LEU A 33 6.34 -45.11 6.86
CA LEU A 33 6.15 -43.87 7.63
C LEU A 33 7.16 -42.74 7.38
N TRP A 34 8.36 -43.05 6.87
CA TRP A 34 9.38 -42.04 6.56
C TRP A 34 8.97 -41.10 5.42
N ALA A 35 8.05 -41.51 4.55
CA ALA A 35 7.52 -40.65 3.49
C ALA A 35 6.68 -39.49 4.05
N VAL A 36 5.93 -39.74 5.13
CA VAL A 36 5.20 -38.69 5.86
C VAL A 36 6.19 -37.68 6.46
N PHE A 37 7.33 -38.17 6.99
CA PHE A 37 8.38 -37.31 7.51
C PHE A 37 9.05 -36.43 6.45
N LEU A 38 9.36 -36.97 5.27
CA LEU A 38 9.92 -36.17 4.17
C LEU A 38 8.93 -35.14 3.63
N CYS A 39 7.65 -35.50 3.53
CA CYS A 39 6.62 -34.54 3.15
C CYS A 39 6.46 -33.45 4.21
N ALA A 40 6.43 -33.80 5.49
CA ALA A 40 6.40 -32.83 6.58
C ALA A 40 7.61 -31.89 6.49
N ALA A 41 8.82 -32.42 6.33
CA ALA A 41 10.04 -31.64 6.14
C ALA A 41 9.95 -30.72 4.90
N ALA A 42 9.41 -31.20 3.79
CA ALA A 42 9.23 -30.41 2.58
C ALA A 42 8.23 -29.25 2.76
N THR A 43 7.21 -29.40 3.61
CA THR A 43 6.27 -28.31 3.93
C THR A 43 6.86 -27.22 4.83
N VAL A 44 7.97 -27.48 5.52
CA VAL A 44 8.61 -26.48 6.40
C VAL A 44 9.18 -25.30 5.58
N VAL A 45 9.81 -25.58 4.44
CA VAL A 45 10.42 -24.55 3.58
C VAL A 45 9.40 -23.50 3.10
N PRO A 46 8.25 -23.87 2.51
CA PRO A 46 7.25 -22.90 2.08
C PRO A 46 6.59 -22.18 3.27
N VAL A 47 6.39 -22.84 4.42
CA VAL A 47 5.88 -22.18 5.63
C VAL A 47 6.84 -21.09 6.12
N ILE A 48 8.15 -21.37 6.16
CA ILE A 48 9.17 -20.38 6.53
C ILE A 48 9.19 -19.22 5.54
N ALA A 49 9.12 -19.50 4.24
CA ALA A 49 9.10 -18.47 3.21
C ALA A 49 7.87 -17.55 3.33
N VAL A 50 6.71 -18.13 3.62
CA VAL A 50 5.44 -17.44 3.89
C VAL A 50 5.59 -16.52 5.11
N VAL A 51 6.05 -17.04 6.25
CA VAL A 51 6.23 -16.25 7.48
C VAL A 51 7.23 -15.10 7.26
N ARG A 52 8.30 -15.34 6.51
CA ARG A 52 9.29 -14.30 6.20
C ARG A 52 8.67 -13.20 5.34
N GLU A 53 7.88 -13.55 4.34
CA GLU A 53 7.24 -12.56 3.47
C GLU A 53 6.16 -11.76 4.20
N THR A 54 5.40 -12.38 5.12
CA THR A 54 4.43 -11.65 5.96
C THR A 54 5.12 -10.66 6.88
N LEU A 55 6.19 -11.07 7.58
CA LEU A 55 6.93 -10.18 8.46
C LEU A 55 7.57 -9.02 7.70
N ILE A 56 8.13 -9.28 6.52
CA ILE A 56 8.68 -8.23 5.65
C ILE A 56 7.57 -7.29 5.18
N GLY A 57 6.39 -7.82 4.83
CA GLY A 57 5.21 -7.03 4.46
C GLY A 57 4.73 -6.12 5.60
N GLU A 58 4.63 -6.64 6.82
CA GLU A 58 4.26 -5.88 8.02
C GLU A 58 5.29 -4.80 8.34
N LEU A 59 6.59 -5.13 8.28
CA LEU A 59 7.65 -4.15 8.50
C LEU A 59 7.64 -3.04 7.45
N ARG A 60 7.39 -3.37 6.17
CA ARG A 60 7.30 -2.39 5.09
C ARG A 60 6.07 -1.50 5.23
N THR A 61 4.92 -2.04 5.62
CA THR A 61 3.70 -1.26 5.84
C THR A 61 3.83 -0.36 7.06
N ALA A 62 4.40 -0.84 8.15
CA ALA A 62 4.73 -0.02 9.33
C ALA A 62 5.73 1.10 9.00
N ALA A 63 6.75 0.81 8.18
CA ALA A 63 7.71 1.81 7.70
C ALA A 63 7.08 2.82 6.73
N ALA A 64 6.17 2.38 5.86
CA ALA A 64 5.44 3.25 4.94
C ALA A 64 4.46 4.19 5.68
N GLY A 65 3.83 3.71 6.75
CA GLY A 65 3.02 4.54 7.66
C GLY A 65 3.84 5.66 8.33
N ARG A 66 5.10 5.39 8.67
CA ARG A 66 6.05 6.40 9.15
C ARG A 66 6.62 7.32 8.07
N ARG A 67 6.64 6.88 6.79
CA ARG A 67 7.24 7.61 5.66
C ARG A 67 6.24 8.36 4.79
N ARG A 68 4.93 8.21 4.97
CA ARG A 68 3.99 9.16 4.37
C ARG A 68 4.39 10.51 4.96
N PRO A 69 4.92 11.46 4.17
CA PRO A 69 5.18 12.77 4.71
C PRO A 69 3.83 13.23 5.24
N ALA A 70 3.72 13.41 6.55
CA ALA A 70 2.64 14.21 7.08
C ALA A 70 2.71 15.47 6.24
N ARG A 71 1.65 15.79 5.48
CA ARG A 71 1.53 17.10 4.84
C ARG A 71 1.92 18.07 5.94
N SER A 72 3.04 18.75 5.72
CA SER A 72 3.59 19.53 6.81
C SER A 72 2.53 20.57 7.16
N ALA A 73 2.45 20.99 8.42
CA ALA A 73 1.57 22.11 8.76
C ALA A 73 1.83 23.29 7.81
N ALA A 74 3.08 23.46 7.35
CA ALA A 74 3.46 24.41 6.31
C ALA A 74 2.77 24.14 4.95
N ASP A 75 2.68 22.90 4.46
CA ASP A 75 1.99 22.59 3.19
C ASP A 75 0.47 22.80 3.25
N GLU A 76 -0.12 22.65 4.44
CA GLU A 76 -1.53 22.94 4.66
C GLU A 76 -1.77 24.46 4.70
N ILE A 77 -0.92 25.18 5.43
CA ILE A 77 -0.94 26.65 5.46
C ILE A 77 -0.69 27.23 4.06
N VAL A 78 0.27 26.70 3.30
CA VAL A 78 0.55 27.17 1.94
C VAL A 78 -0.64 26.92 1.02
N ARG A 79 -1.32 25.77 1.14
CA ARG A 79 -2.52 25.48 0.34
C ARG A 79 -3.68 26.38 0.72
N GLU A 80 -3.95 26.55 2.02
CA GLU A 80 -4.97 27.47 2.52
C GLU A 80 -4.70 28.90 2.03
N LYS A 81 -3.43 29.34 2.07
CA LYS A 81 -3.02 30.65 1.56
C LYS A 81 -3.15 30.75 0.04
N LEU A 82 -2.87 29.68 -0.70
CA LEU A 82 -3.08 29.64 -2.16
C LEU A 82 -4.56 29.66 -2.53
N GLU A 83 -5.39 28.91 -1.83
CA GLU A 83 -6.85 28.88 -2.02
C GLU A 83 -7.48 30.24 -1.63
N ALA A 84 -6.93 30.91 -0.62
CA ALA A 84 -7.32 32.26 -0.25
C ALA A 84 -6.79 33.36 -1.19
N ALA A 85 -5.85 33.04 -2.09
CA ALA A 85 -5.22 34.02 -2.96
C ALA A 85 -6.09 34.32 -4.20
N CYS A 86 -7.08 35.22 -4.05
CA CYS A 86 -8.01 35.76 -5.06
C CYS A 86 -8.27 34.84 -6.28
N CYS A 87 -8.26 35.38 -7.50
CA CYS A 87 -8.76 34.74 -8.71
C CYS A 87 -7.62 34.25 -9.61
N GLU A 88 -7.91 33.34 -10.54
CA GLU A 88 -6.92 32.77 -11.47
C GLU A 88 -6.16 33.83 -12.26
N ARG A 89 -6.84 34.92 -12.63
CA ARG A 89 -6.25 36.09 -13.31
C ARG A 89 -5.16 36.79 -12.48
N TRP A 90 -5.26 36.75 -11.16
CA TRP A 90 -4.26 37.33 -10.26
C TRP A 90 -2.99 36.48 -10.21
N TRP A 91 -3.13 35.17 -10.13
CA TRP A 91 -2.01 34.23 -10.19
C TRP A 91 -1.24 34.32 -11.49
N THR A 92 -1.94 34.25 -12.62
CA THR A 92 -1.34 34.28 -13.96
C THR A 92 -0.73 35.64 -14.33
N SER A 93 -1.15 36.72 -13.67
CA SER A 93 -0.62 38.07 -13.88
C SER A 93 0.45 38.48 -12.85
N LEU A 94 0.92 37.54 -12.02
CA LEU A 94 1.89 37.81 -10.96
C LEU A 94 1.43 38.95 -10.02
N GLY A 95 0.15 38.94 -9.67
CA GLY A 95 -0.43 39.88 -8.72
C GLY A 95 -0.79 41.26 -9.27
N THR A 96 -0.81 41.43 -10.58
CA THR A 96 -1.06 42.74 -11.21
C THR A 96 -2.49 42.96 -11.68
N ALA A 97 -3.25 41.89 -11.92
CA ALA A 97 -4.62 41.96 -12.43
C ALA A 97 -5.59 41.11 -11.63
N HIS A 98 -6.88 41.47 -11.70
CA HIS A 98 -7.98 40.73 -11.09
C HIS A 98 -9.06 40.46 -12.13
N ASP A 99 -9.83 39.38 -11.95
CA ASP A 99 -11.05 39.18 -12.70
C ASP A 99 -12.09 40.24 -12.34
N ALA A 100 -12.96 40.56 -13.30
CA ALA A 100 -13.96 41.62 -13.15
C ALA A 100 -14.89 41.41 -11.95
N VAL A 101 -15.09 40.14 -11.57
CA VAL A 101 -15.92 39.66 -10.47
C VAL A 101 -15.11 39.24 -9.22
N CYS A 102 -13.78 39.38 -9.16
CA CYS A 102 -13.06 39.03 -7.92
C CYS A 102 -13.48 40.00 -6.79
N PRO A 103 -13.94 39.50 -5.63
CA PRO A 103 -14.32 40.33 -4.49
C PRO A 103 -13.13 41.12 -3.89
N HIS A 104 -11.90 40.69 -4.16
CA HIS A 104 -10.67 41.37 -3.74
C HIS A 104 -10.20 42.46 -4.71
N ARG A 105 -10.93 42.72 -5.80
CA ARG A 105 -10.60 43.78 -6.75
C ARG A 105 -10.83 45.13 -6.09
N VAL A 106 -9.75 45.82 -5.73
CA VAL A 106 -9.82 47.23 -5.32
C VAL A 106 -9.83 48.10 -6.60
N PRO A 107 -10.88 48.90 -6.85
CA PRO A 107 -10.87 49.84 -7.96
C PRO A 107 -9.78 50.89 -7.72
N ARG A 108 -8.67 50.81 -8.45
CA ARG A 108 -7.73 51.93 -8.51
C ARG A 108 -8.35 53.01 -9.42
N SER A 109 -8.85 54.07 -8.80
CA SER A 109 -9.18 55.31 -9.51
C SER A 109 -7.88 55.99 -9.93
N SER A 110 -7.50 55.85 -11.20
CA SER A 110 -6.45 56.66 -11.80
C SER A 110 -7.01 58.05 -12.12
N ALA A 111 -7.14 58.89 -11.09
CA ALA A 111 -7.28 60.33 -11.28
C ALA A 111 -5.90 60.94 -11.01
N ALA A 112 -5.21 61.31 -12.09
CA ALA A 112 -3.99 62.11 -12.11
C ALA A 112 -4.10 63.11 -13.27
#